data_AF-A0A0P9D1D7-F1
#
_entry.id   AF-A0A0P9D1D7-F1
#
_cell.length_a   1.000
_cell.length_b   1.000
_cell.length_c   1.000
_cell.angle_alpha   90.00
_cell.angle_beta   90.00
_cell.angle_gamma   90.00
#
_symmetry.space_group_name_H-M   'P 1'
#
loop_
_entity.id
_entity.type
_entity.pdbx_description
1 polymer ?
#
loop_
_entity_poly.entity_id
_entity_poly.type
_entity_poly.pdbx_seq_one_letter_code
_entity_poly.pdbx_strand_id
1 'polypeptide(L)'
;MAKITFIGAGSTVFAKNLMGDILSYPELAGSTISLFDIDDERLRTSEIVAHKIANTLGAPAKIETTTDRRRALDGADYAICMIQVGGYKPGTVTDFEIPKKYGLRQTIADTLGIGGIMRGLRTIPVLLDMCHDMEEVCPDVTFLQYVNPMAMNCWAISRATKIKTVGLCHSVQGTAEDLAHDIGIPIEEINYVCAGINHVAFYLRFERNGEDLYPRIRQVIDEGRVPDWNRVRYEMLKHLGYFVTESSEHFSEYTPWFIKRDRPDLIERFNVPLDEYITRCENQIAGWHKMKALYESDEPIEIERSPDYGSLIIHPMATGTP
;
A
#
# COMPACT_ATOMS: atom_id res chain seq x y z
N MET A 1 -13.14 -15.67 -18.49
CA MET A 1 -12.28 -15.66 -17.30
C MET A 1 -11.46 -14.39 -17.33
N ALA A 2 -11.26 -13.74 -16.18
CA ALA A 2 -10.58 -12.46 -16.14
C ALA A 2 -9.09 -12.59 -16.49
N LYS A 3 -8.52 -11.57 -17.15
CA LYS A 3 -7.08 -11.35 -17.22
C LYS A 3 -6.69 -10.25 -16.23
N ILE A 4 -5.83 -10.60 -15.28
CA ILE A 4 -5.38 -9.72 -14.18
C ILE A 4 -3.88 -9.50 -14.35
N THR A 5 -3.50 -8.26 -14.61
CA THR A 5 -2.10 -7.88 -14.86
C THR A 5 -1.48 -7.29 -13.60
N PHE A 6 -0.32 -7.78 -13.19
CA PHE A 6 0.48 -7.26 -12.09
C PHE A 6 1.66 -6.48 -12.68
N ILE A 7 1.65 -5.15 -12.51
CA ILE A 7 2.69 -4.23 -12.97
C ILE A 7 3.65 -3.95 -11.80
N GLY A 8 4.92 -4.31 -11.96
CA GLY A 8 5.90 -4.33 -10.86
C GLY A 8 5.86 -5.64 -10.08
N ALA A 9 5.62 -6.75 -10.78
CA ALA A 9 5.46 -8.09 -10.21
C ALA A 9 6.66 -8.56 -9.37
N GLY A 10 7.84 -7.98 -9.56
CA GLY A 10 9.05 -8.23 -8.76
C GLY A 10 8.92 -7.84 -7.28
N SER A 11 7.84 -7.15 -6.88
CA SER A 11 7.42 -7.03 -5.49
C SER A 11 6.80 -8.34 -4.98
N THR A 12 7.61 -9.40 -4.91
CA THR A 12 7.14 -10.78 -4.75
C THR A 12 6.25 -11.02 -3.53
N VAL A 13 6.48 -10.36 -2.39
CA VAL A 13 5.61 -10.50 -1.20
C VAL A 13 4.22 -9.94 -1.45
N PHE A 14 4.15 -8.73 -2.02
CA PHE A 14 2.88 -8.06 -2.28
C PHE A 14 2.10 -8.79 -3.37
N ALA A 15 2.80 -9.18 -4.44
CA ALA A 15 2.23 -10.00 -5.51
C ALA A 15 1.71 -11.35 -4.97
N LYS A 16 2.48 -12.02 -4.09
CA LYS A 16 2.09 -13.28 -3.45
C LYS A 16 0.74 -13.16 -2.74
N ASN A 17 0.59 -12.17 -1.86
CA ASN A 17 -0.62 -12.02 -1.06
C ASN A 17 -1.85 -11.76 -1.94
N LEU A 18 -1.76 -10.79 -2.85
CA LEU A 18 -2.87 -10.47 -3.76
C LEU A 18 -3.23 -11.62 -4.70
N MET A 19 -2.24 -12.33 -5.25
CA MET A 19 -2.50 -13.52 -6.07
C MET A 19 -3.16 -14.63 -5.26
N GLY A 20 -2.70 -14.87 -4.03
CA GLY A 20 -3.31 -15.83 -3.12
C GLY A 20 -4.78 -15.50 -2.84
N ASP A 21 -5.06 -14.24 -2.52
CA ASP A 21 -6.43 -13.77 -2.27
C ASP A 21 -7.33 -13.94 -3.50
N ILE A 22 -6.86 -13.48 -4.66
CA ILE A 22 -7.62 -13.54 -5.92
C ILE A 22 -7.92 -14.99 -6.31
N LEU A 23 -6.90 -15.86 -6.31
CA LEU A 23 -7.06 -17.25 -6.74
C LEU A 23 -7.80 -18.11 -5.71
N SER A 24 -7.96 -17.63 -4.47
CA SER A 24 -8.78 -18.31 -3.46
C SER A 24 -10.29 -18.24 -3.74
N TYR A 25 -10.74 -17.32 -4.59
CA TYR A 25 -12.13 -17.26 -5.04
C TYR A 25 -12.38 -18.29 -6.15
N PRO A 26 -13.34 -19.23 -6.00
CA PRO A 26 -13.68 -20.20 -7.04
C PRO A 26 -13.98 -19.56 -8.41
N GLU A 27 -14.62 -18.40 -8.41
CA GLU A 27 -15.02 -17.63 -9.59
C GLU A 27 -13.82 -17.03 -10.34
N LEU A 28 -12.69 -16.85 -9.65
CA LEU A 28 -11.46 -16.27 -10.20
C LEU A 28 -10.32 -17.30 -10.33
N ALA A 29 -10.49 -18.52 -9.84
CA ALA A 29 -9.45 -19.55 -9.81
C ALA A 29 -8.87 -19.90 -11.20
N GLY A 30 -9.66 -19.78 -12.26
CA GLY A 30 -9.22 -20.00 -13.65
C GLY A 30 -8.83 -18.72 -14.41
N SER A 31 -8.53 -17.63 -13.70
CA SER A 31 -8.11 -16.37 -14.32
C SER A 31 -6.72 -16.49 -14.98
N THR A 32 -6.44 -15.60 -15.92
CA THR A 32 -5.07 -15.39 -16.41
C THR A 32 -4.37 -14.37 -15.51
N ILE A 33 -3.24 -14.76 -14.94
CA ILE A 33 -2.37 -13.86 -14.17
C ILE A 33 -1.18 -13.48 -15.06
N SER A 34 -1.12 -12.22 -15.45
CA SER A 34 -0.07 -11.66 -16.30
C SER A 34 0.92 -10.86 -15.45
N LEU A 35 2.14 -11.35 -15.28
CA LEU A 35 3.17 -10.71 -14.46
C LEU A 35 4.10 -9.89 -15.35
N PHE A 36 4.20 -8.60 -15.05
CA PHE A 36 5.12 -7.68 -15.69
C PHE A 36 6.07 -7.06 -14.68
N ASP A 37 7.37 -7.16 -14.97
CA ASP A 37 8.42 -6.38 -14.31
C ASP A 37 9.53 -6.05 -15.31
N ILE A 38 10.34 -5.05 -15.02
CA ILE A 38 11.53 -4.69 -15.80
C ILE A 38 12.77 -5.48 -15.36
N ASP A 39 12.72 -6.11 -14.19
CA ASP A 39 13.78 -6.94 -13.63
C ASP A 39 13.47 -8.43 -13.86
N ASP A 40 14.20 -9.05 -14.80
CA ASP A 40 14.03 -10.46 -15.15
C ASP A 40 14.24 -11.42 -13.97
N GLU A 41 15.17 -11.10 -13.05
CA GLU A 41 15.47 -11.97 -11.93
C GLU A 41 14.30 -11.99 -10.94
N ARG A 42 13.78 -10.81 -10.59
CA ARG A 42 12.63 -10.69 -9.69
C ARG A 42 11.34 -11.20 -10.33
N LEU A 43 11.19 -11.02 -11.65
CA LEU A 43 10.08 -11.57 -12.41
C LEU A 43 10.08 -13.11 -12.36
N ARG A 44 11.24 -13.75 -12.56
CA ARG A 44 11.39 -15.20 -12.48
C ARG A 44 11.03 -15.75 -11.10
N THR A 45 11.49 -15.12 -10.02
CA THR A 45 11.10 -15.53 -8.66
C THR A 45 9.58 -15.41 -8.46
N SER A 46 8.96 -14.37 -9.02
CA SER A 46 7.51 -14.14 -8.91
C SER A 46 6.69 -15.13 -9.73
N GLU A 47 7.19 -15.58 -10.88
CA GLU A 47 6.62 -16.68 -11.67
C GLU A 47 6.58 -18.00 -10.88
N ILE A 48 7.70 -18.35 -10.22
CA ILE A 48 7.80 -19.54 -9.37
C ILE A 48 6.76 -19.47 -8.25
N VAL A 49 6.66 -18.33 -7.58
CA VAL A 49 5.67 -18.11 -6.51
C VAL A 49 4.24 -18.20 -7.03
N ALA A 50 3.94 -17.61 -8.19
CA ALA A 50 2.60 -17.68 -8.79
C ALA A 50 2.17 -19.11 -9.11
N HIS A 51 3.06 -19.92 -9.69
CA HIS A 51 2.79 -21.34 -9.93
C HIS A 51 2.59 -22.13 -8.64
N LYS A 52 3.41 -21.87 -7.61
CA LYS A 52 3.23 -22.49 -6.30
C LYS A 52 1.89 -22.15 -5.67
N ILE A 53 1.47 -20.87 -5.72
CA ILE A 53 0.18 -20.43 -5.21
C ILE A 53 -0.96 -21.17 -5.93
N ALA A 54 -0.93 -21.18 -7.26
CA ALA A 54 -1.94 -21.86 -8.06
C ALA A 54 -2.03 -23.35 -7.72
N ASN A 55 -0.88 -24.03 -7.59
CA ASN A 55 -0.81 -25.44 -7.22
C ASN A 55 -1.34 -25.70 -5.81
N THR A 56 -0.95 -24.89 -4.82
CA THR A 56 -1.42 -25.03 -3.42
C THR A 56 -2.95 -24.88 -3.33
N LEU A 57 -3.52 -23.94 -4.09
CA LEU A 57 -4.97 -23.70 -4.11
C LEU A 57 -5.75 -24.67 -5.00
N GLY A 58 -5.05 -25.48 -5.82
CA GLY A 58 -5.69 -26.26 -6.88
C GLY A 58 -6.37 -25.38 -7.95
N ALA A 59 -5.94 -24.13 -8.09
CA ALA A 59 -6.52 -23.15 -9.00
C ALA A 59 -5.96 -23.38 -10.42
N PRO A 60 -6.81 -23.59 -11.44
CA PRO A 60 -6.37 -23.80 -12.83
C PRO A 60 -6.02 -22.47 -13.53
N ALA A 61 -5.25 -21.62 -12.85
CA ALA A 61 -4.86 -20.30 -13.34
C ALA A 61 -3.85 -20.43 -14.48
N LYS A 62 -4.01 -19.58 -15.51
CA LYS A 62 -2.98 -19.42 -16.54
C LYS A 62 -1.98 -18.36 -16.08
N ILE A 63 -0.75 -18.74 -15.82
CA ILE A 63 0.32 -17.80 -15.47
C ILE A 63 1.11 -17.45 -16.74
N GLU A 64 1.33 -16.16 -16.97
CA GLU A 64 2.19 -15.66 -18.04
C GLU A 64 3.09 -14.54 -17.50
N THR A 65 4.32 -14.46 -17.99
CA THR A 65 5.30 -13.45 -17.59
C THR A 65 5.88 -12.75 -18.81
N THR A 66 6.20 -11.47 -18.67
CA THR A 66 6.87 -10.71 -19.73
C THR A 66 7.52 -9.43 -19.20
N THR A 67 8.59 -9.00 -19.87
CA THR A 67 9.19 -7.66 -19.71
C THR A 67 8.64 -6.65 -20.73
N ASP A 68 7.66 -7.05 -21.56
CA ASP A 68 6.92 -6.15 -22.44
C ASP A 68 5.61 -5.75 -21.79
N ARG A 69 5.54 -4.48 -21.37
CA ARG A 69 4.37 -3.91 -20.68
C ARG A 69 3.10 -4.02 -21.51
N ARG A 70 3.17 -3.73 -22.81
CA ARG A 70 1.98 -3.72 -23.67
C ARG A 70 1.43 -5.13 -23.85
N ARG A 71 2.32 -6.11 -23.99
CA ARG A 71 1.92 -7.53 -24.04
C ARG A 71 1.25 -7.98 -22.74
N ALA A 72 1.76 -7.54 -21.59
CA ALA A 72 1.12 -7.85 -20.31
C ALA A 72 -0.29 -7.25 -20.24
N LEU A 73 -0.44 -5.99 -20.64
CA LEU A 73 -1.70 -5.24 -20.58
C LEU A 73 -2.75 -5.65 -21.63
N ASP A 74 -2.34 -6.22 -22.76
CA ASP A 74 -3.22 -6.55 -23.88
C ASP A 74 -4.43 -7.40 -23.44
N GLY A 75 -5.64 -6.84 -23.57
CA GLY A 75 -6.88 -7.49 -23.14
C GLY A 75 -7.04 -7.71 -21.63
N ALA A 76 -6.33 -6.94 -20.78
CA ALA A 76 -6.50 -7.02 -19.33
C ALA A 76 -7.85 -6.43 -18.86
N ASP A 77 -8.55 -7.15 -17.98
CA ASP A 77 -9.75 -6.65 -17.29
C ASP A 77 -9.37 -5.81 -16.06
N TYR A 78 -8.28 -6.20 -15.39
CA TYR A 78 -7.74 -5.55 -14.21
C TYR A 78 -6.24 -5.37 -14.33
N ALA A 79 -5.73 -4.23 -13.86
CA ALA A 79 -4.30 -3.96 -13.76
C ALA A 79 -3.96 -3.48 -12.34
N ILE A 80 -3.04 -4.17 -11.66
CA ILE A 80 -2.57 -3.87 -10.31
C ILE A 80 -1.17 -3.30 -10.43
N CYS A 81 -0.97 -2.04 -10.02
CA CYS A 81 0.33 -1.38 -10.10
C CYS A 81 0.96 -1.15 -8.74
N MET A 82 2.18 -1.67 -8.58
CA MET A 82 2.97 -1.69 -7.34
C MET A 82 4.44 -1.35 -7.61
N ILE A 83 4.69 -0.50 -8.61
CA ILE A 83 6.05 -0.10 -9.00
C ILE A 83 6.67 0.88 -7.99
N GLN A 84 8.00 0.96 -7.99
CA GLN A 84 8.76 2.01 -7.32
C GLN A 84 9.77 2.63 -8.30
N VAL A 85 9.38 3.76 -8.91
CA VAL A 85 10.23 4.43 -9.89
C VAL A 85 11.49 5.00 -9.22
N GLY A 86 12.65 4.60 -9.73
CA GLY A 86 13.97 4.98 -9.20
C GLY A 86 14.51 4.06 -8.10
N GLY A 87 13.71 3.09 -7.63
CA GLY A 87 14.09 2.12 -6.60
C GLY A 87 14.57 2.75 -5.28
N TYR A 88 15.22 1.94 -4.44
CA TYR A 88 15.87 2.43 -3.22
C TYR A 88 17.04 3.36 -3.57
N LYS A 89 17.95 2.91 -4.43
CA LYS A 89 19.10 3.68 -4.93
C LYS A 89 18.98 3.87 -6.45
N PRO A 90 19.08 5.10 -6.97
CA PRO A 90 19.27 6.35 -6.23
C PRO A 90 17.97 6.96 -5.67
N GLY A 91 16.78 6.48 -6.07
CA GLY A 91 15.49 7.15 -5.84
C GLY A 91 15.22 7.56 -4.40
N THR A 92 14.87 6.60 -3.55
CA THR A 92 14.56 6.86 -2.13
C THR A 92 15.71 7.57 -1.41
N VAL A 93 16.95 7.15 -1.64
CA VAL A 93 18.11 7.81 -1.00
C VAL A 93 18.18 9.29 -1.37
N THR A 94 17.94 9.64 -2.63
CA THR A 94 17.91 11.04 -3.09
C THR A 94 16.77 11.82 -2.44
N ASP A 95 15.60 11.18 -2.30
CA ASP A 95 14.40 11.77 -1.71
C ASP A 95 14.62 12.18 -0.23
N PHE A 96 15.57 11.55 0.47
CA PHE A 96 15.99 11.87 1.84
C PHE A 96 17.24 12.76 1.91
N GLU A 97 18.29 12.43 1.17
CA GLU A 97 19.61 13.08 1.30
C GLU A 97 19.60 14.53 0.80
N ILE A 98 18.81 14.85 -0.23
CA ILE A 98 18.71 16.25 -0.71
C ILE A 98 18.07 17.13 0.37
N PRO A 99 16.85 16.87 0.89
CA PRO A 99 16.26 17.71 1.93
C PRO A 99 17.11 17.79 3.21
N LYS A 100 17.77 16.69 3.59
CA LYS A 100 18.62 16.62 4.79
C LYS A 100 19.79 17.60 4.73
N LYS A 101 20.40 17.81 3.55
CA LYS A 101 21.46 18.83 3.33
C LYS A 101 21.00 20.26 3.64
N TYR A 102 19.69 20.53 3.56
CA TYR A 102 19.10 21.83 3.86
C TYR A 102 18.41 21.87 5.23
N GLY A 103 18.65 20.86 6.09
CA GLY A 103 18.12 20.80 7.45
C GLY A 103 16.67 20.32 7.55
N LEU A 104 16.09 19.81 6.47
CA LEU A 104 14.75 19.21 6.48
C LEU A 104 14.88 17.71 6.72
N ARG A 105 14.32 17.23 7.83
CA ARG A 105 14.30 15.81 8.20
C ARG A 105 12.91 15.22 7.91
N GLN A 106 12.87 13.95 7.55
CA GLN A 106 11.66 13.22 7.13
C GLN A 106 11.63 11.85 7.81
N THR A 107 10.47 11.20 7.82
CA THR A 107 10.27 9.84 8.34
C THR A 107 10.10 8.87 7.17
N ILE A 108 9.14 9.14 6.28
CA ILE A 108 8.76 8.25 5.17
C ILE A 108 9.03 8.86 3.81
N ALA A 109 8.71 10.14 3.61
CA ALA A 109 8.98 10.91 2.40
C ALA A 109 8.43 10.32 1.09
N ASP A 110 7.41 9.46 1.15
CA ASP A 110 6.82 8.82 -0.04
C ASP A 110 5.52 9.49 -0.51
N THR A 111 4.95 10.36 0.32
CA THR A 111 3.60 10.89 0.13
C THR A 111 3.59 12.41 -0.05
N LEU A 112 4.23 13.15 0.85
CA LEU A 112 4.31 14.61 0.81
C LEU A 112 5.74 15.09 1.15
N GLY A 113 5.88 16.38 1.45
CA GLY A 113 7.18 16.97 1.73
C GLY A 113 8.04 17.01 0.46
N ILE A 114 9.30 17.37 0.61
CA ILE A 114 10.18 17.51 -0.56
C ILE A 114 10.48 16.13 -1.18
N GLY A 115 10.66 15.08 -0.36
CA GLY A 115 10.84 13.72 -0.87
C GLY A 115 9.61 13.22 -1.63
N GLY A 116 8.40 13.40 -1.07
CA GLY A 116 7.16 12.99 -1.73
C GLY A 116 6.89 13.77 -3.02
N ILE A 117 7.22 15.07 -3.07
CA ILE A 117 7.14 15.87 -4.31
C ILE A 117 8.12 15.35 -5.37
N MET A 118 9.39 15.12 -5.02
CA MET A 118 10.37 14.58 -5.96
C MET A 118 9.97 13.20 -6.48
N ARG A 119 9.47 12.33 -5.59
CA ARG A 119 8.92 11.02 -5.95
C ARG A 119 7.73 11.16 -6.90
N GLY A 120 6.79 12.05 -6.62
CA GLY A 120 5.65 12.33 -7.49
C GLY A 120 6.07 12.79 -8.89
N LEU A 121 6.95 13.77 -8.98
CA LEU A 121 7.48 14.28 -10.25
C LEU A 121 8.15 13.18 -11.10
N ARG A 122 8.82 12.22 -10.45
CA ARG A 122 9.45 11.08 -11.10
C ARG A 122 8.46 9.99 -11.51
N THR A 123 7.37 9.82 -10.76
CA THR A 123 6.44 8.69 -10.89
C THR A 123 5.28 8.98 -11.83
N ILE A 124 4.74 10.20 -11.80
CA ILE A 124 3.57 10.61 -12.59
C ILE A 124 3.78 10.34 -14.10
N PRO A 125 4.89 10.76 -14.74
CA PRO A 125 5.08 10.52 -16.17
C PRO A 125 5.03 9.03 -16.53
N VAL A 126 5.63 8.17 -15.71
CA VAL A 126 5.62 6.73 -15.92
C VAL A 126 4.20 6.17 -15.83
N LEU A 127 3.40 6.60 -14.84
CA LEU A 127 2.01 6.15 -14.72
C LEU A 127 1.14 6.63 -15.89
N LEU A 128 1.37 7.84 -16.40
CA LEU A 128 0.65 8.35 -17.57
C LEU A 128 1.00 7.55 -18.84
N ASP A 129 2.29 7.24 -19.05
CA ASP A 129 2.71 6.36 -20.16
C ASP A 129 2.03 4.98 -20.09
N MET A 130 1.91 4.41 -18.89
CA MET A 130 1.20 3.15 -18.67
C MET A 130 -0.29 3.26 -18.98
N CYS A 131 -0.93 4.36 -18.56
CA CYS A 131 -2.34 4.59 -18.85
C CYS A 131 -2.59 4.79 -20.35
N HIS A 132 -1.68 5.45 -21.08
CA HIS A 132 -1.80 5.58 -22.53
C HIS A 132 -1.66 4.23 -23.25
N ASP A 133 -0.77 3.35 -22.78
CA ASP A 133 -0.76 1.96 -23.26
C ASP A 133 -2.11 1.27 -23.00
N MET A 134 -2.68 1.42 -21.79
CA MET A 134 -3.99 0.85 -21.45
C MET A 134 -5.11 1.39 -22.35
N GLU A 135 -5.12 2.69 -22.66
CA GLU A 135 -6.13 3.29 -23.55
C GLU A 135 -6.12 2.66 -24.95
N GLU A 136 -4.98 2.13 -25.40
CA GLU A 136 -4.84 1.48 -26.70
C GLU A 136 -5.14 -0.03 -26.66
N VAL A 137 -4.68 -0.75 -25.63
CA VAL A 137 -4.70 -2.23 -25.62
C VAL A 137 -5.72 -2.85 -24.66
N CYS A 138 -6.25 -2.07 -23.71
CA CYS A 138 -7.27 -2.51 -22.74
C CYS A 138 -8.08 -1.33 -22.17
N PRO A 139 -8.81 -0.56 -23.01
CA PRO A 139 -9.43 0.70 -22.58
C PRO A 139 -10.48 0.56 -21.47
N ASP A 140 -11.07 -0.62 -21.30
CA ASP A 140 -12.07 -0.92 -20.27
C ASP A 140 -11.46 -1.43 -18.94
N VAL A 141 -10.12 -1.49 -18.84
CA VAL A 141 -9.41 -1.99 -17.67
C VAL A 141 -9.76 -1.19 -16.41
N THR A 142 -9.92 -1.88 -15.29
CA THR A 142 -9.91 -1.24 -13.97
C THR A 142 -8.51 -1.22 -13.40
N PHE A 143 -7.97 -0.01 -13.26
CA PHE A 143 -6.62 0.22 -12.79
C PHE A 143 -6.58 0.39 -11.26
N LEU A 144 -6.02 -0.60 -10.57
CA LEU A 144 -5.80 -0.62 -9.13
C LEU A 144 -4.38 -0.14 -8.83
N GLN A 145 -4.27 1.08 -8.33
CA GLN A 145 -3.00 1.78 -8.15
C GLN A 145 -2.62 1.74 -6.66
N TYR A 146 -1.44 1.20 -6.31
CA TYR A 146 -0.89 1.16 -4.94
C TYR A 146 0.33 2.08 -4.76
N VAL A 147 0.69 2.84 -5.79
CA VAL A 147 1.97 3.55 -5.85
C VAL A 147 1.85 4.92 -5.20
N ASN A 148 2.66 5.16 -4.17
CA ASN A 148 2.80 6.49 -3.57
C ASN A 148 3.66 7.43 -4.44
N PRO A 149 3.36 8.75 -4.47
CA PRO A 149 2.35 9.46 -3.68
C PRO A 149 0.93 9.35 -4.26
N MET A 150 0.07 8.57 -3.60
CA MET A 150 -1.25 8.15 -4.12
C MET A 150 -2.11 9.32 -4.59
N ALA A 151 -2.30 10.33 -3.74
CA ALA A 151 -3.19 11.45 -4.05
C ALA A 151 -2.70 12.23 -5.28
N MET A 152 -1.41 12.51 -5.40
CA MET A 152 -0.83 13.19 -6.56
C MET A 152 -0.91 12.33 -7.82
N ASN A 153 -0.61 11.03 -7.70
CA ASN A 153 -0.66 10.08 -8.81
C ASN A 153 -2.08 9.92 -9.37
N CYS A 154 -3.06 9.60 -8.51
CA CYS A 154 -4.45 9.46 -8.92
C CYS A 154 -5.01 10.78 -9.50
N TRP A 155 -4.62 11.93 -8.94
CA TRP A 155 -5.06 13.21 -9.48
C TRP A 155 -4.50 13.48 -10.88
N ALA A 156 -3.23 13.15 -11.12
CA ALA A 156 -2.62 13.29 -12.44
C ALA A 156 -3.30 12.37 -13.47
N ILE A 157 -3.50 11.09 -13.13
CA ILE A 157 -4.18 10.12 -13.98
C ILE A 157 -5.59 10.62 -14.32
N SER A 158 -6.39 10.99 -13.32
CA SER A 158 -7.76 11.47 -13.51
C SER A 158 -7.87 12.73 -14.39
N ARG A 159 -6.80 13.55 -14.47
CA ARG A 159 -6.78 14.74 -15.33
C ARG A 159 -6.33 14.46 -16.75
N ALA A 160 -5.46 13.48 -16.94
CA ALA A 160 -4.76 13.26 -18.21
C ALA A 160 -5.32 12.09 -19.03
N THR A 161 -6.08 11.17 -18.41
CA THR A 161 -6.50 9.91 -19.05
C THR A 161 -7.95 9.60 -18.73
N LYS A 162 -8.52 8.64 -19.47
CA LYS A 162 -9.89 8.13 -19.25
C LYS A 162 -9.94 6.80 -18.49
N ILE A 163 -8.78 6.26 -18.11
CA ILE A 163 -8.70 4.95 -17.46
C ILE A 163 -9.38 4.98 -16.09
N LYS A 164 -10.29 4.02 -15.88
CA LYS A 164 -10.97 3.85 -14.60
C LYS A 164 -9.95 3.46 -13.53
N THR A 165 -9.66 4.39 -12.62
CA THR A 165 -8.57 4.23 -11.63
C THR A 165 -9.11 4.25 -10.21
N VAL A 166 -8.64 3.30 -9.39
CA VAL A 166 -8.89 3.24 -7.95
C VAL A 166 -7.55 3.21 -7.23
N GLY A 167 -7.31 4.21 -6.37
CA GLY A 167 -6.14 4.25 -5.50
C GLY A 167 -6.37 3.47 -4.22
N LEU A 168 -5.46 2.55 -3.89
CA LEU A 168 -5.61 1.62 -2.77
C LEU A 168 -4.47 1.76 -1.76
N CYS A 169 -4.85 1.88 -0.48
CA CYS A 169 -3.95 1.92 0.66
C CYS A 169 -4.60 1.16 1.83
N HIS A 170 -3.78 0.54 2.68
CA HIS A 170 -4.23 -0.27 3.81
C HIS A 170 -4.44 0.51 5.12
N SER A 171 -4.23 1.83 5.05
CA SER A 171 -4.24 2.76 6.18
C SER A 171 -5.48 2.69 7.07
N VAL A 172 -6.64 2.56 6.44
CA VAL A 172 -7.95 2.68 7.11
C VAL A 172 -8.30 1.40 7.87
N GLN A 173 -8.11 0.23 7.28
CA GLN A 173 -8.36 -1.02 7.97
C GLN A 173 -7.32 -1.26 9.07
N GLY A 174 -6.03 -1.04 8.79
CA GLY A 174 -4.97 -1.24 9.78
C GLY A 174 -5.12 -0.32 10.98
N THR A 175 -5.47 0.95 10.76
CA THR A 175 -5.70 1.87 11.89
C THR A 175 -6.98 1.52 12.67
N ALA A 176 -8.01 0.96 12.03
CA ALA A 176 -9.20 0.50 12.73
C ALA A 176 -8.88 -0.71 13.62
N GLU A 177 -8.09 -1.66 13.12
CA GLU A 177 -7.59 -2.81 13.88
C GLU A 177 -6.74 -2.37 15.08
N ASP A 178 -5.82 -1.41 14.89
CA ASP A 178 -5.02 -0.82 15.96
C ASP A 178 -5.91 -0.23 17.07
N LEU A 179 -6.90 0.58 16.68
CA LEU A 179 -7.83 1.21 17.63
C LEU A 179 -8.70 0.18 18.35
N ALA A 180 -9.17 -0.84 17.64
CA ALA A 180 -9.95 -1.95 18.19
C ALA A 180 -9.16 -2.68 19.28
N HIS A 181 -7.90 -2.99 19.00
CA HIS A 181 -6.96 -3.57 19.95
C HIS A 181 -6.72 -2.67 21.16
N ASP A 182 -6.46 -1.38 20.95
CA ASP A 182 -6.18 -0.41 22.03
C ASP A 182 -7.35 -0.25 23.02
N ILE A 183 -8.59 -0.44 22.58
CA ILE A 183 -9.80 -0.38 23.41
C ILE A 183 -10.35 -1.76 23.82
N GLY A 184 -9.71 -2.85 23.38
CA GLY A 184 -10.09 -4.22 23.73
C GLY A 184 -11.43 -4.68 23.13
N ILE A 185 -11.75 -4.25 21.92
CA ILE A 185 -12.98 -4.64 21.19
C ILE A 185 -12.58 -5.37 19.90
N PRO A 186 -13.22 -6.49 19.54
CA PRO A 186 -12.98 -7.14 18.25
C PRO A 186 -13.34 -6.21 17.07
N ILE A 187 -12.49 -6.13 16.04
CA ILE A 187 -12.67 -5.22 14.88
C ILE A 187 -13.98 -5.51 14.12
N GLU A 188 -14.43 -6.75 14.14
CA GLU A 188 -15.64 -7.31 13.52
C GLU A 188 -16.91 -6.73 14.15
N GLU A 189 -16.81 -6.21 15.38
CA GLU A 189 -17.90 -5.56 16.09
C GLU A 189 -17.93 -4.04 15.87
N ILE A 190 -16.93 -3.49 15.15
CA ILE A 190 -16.76 -2.07 14.95
C ILE A 190 -17.21 -1.68 13.55
N ASN A 191 -18.08 -0.68 13.48
CA ASN A 191 -18.42 0.01 12.25
C ASN A 191 -17.81 1.40 12.28
N TYR A 192 -17.32 1.87 11.13
CA TYR A 192 -16.73 3.19 11.04
C TYR A 192 -17.04 3.89 9.72
N VAL A 193 -16.95 5.22 9.76
CA VAL A 193 -17.00 6.08 8.58
C VAL A 193 -15.75 6.94 8.60
N CYS A 194 -14.95 6.87 7.55
CA CYS A 194 -13.76 7.70 7.38
C CYS A 194 -13.87 8.61 6.16
N ALA A 195 -13.24 9.79 6.21
CA ALA A 195 -13.12 10.67 5.05
C ALA A 195 -11.83 11.49 5.09
N GLY A 196 -11.28 11.80 3.92
CA GLY A 196 -10.09 12.63 3.74
C GLY A 196 -9.34 12.27 2.46
N ILE A 197 -8.01 12.36 2.51
CA ILE A 197 -7.12 11.98 1.41
C ILE A 197 -6.23 10.82 1.84
N ASN A 198 -5.51 10.21 0.88
CA ASN A 198 -4.53 9.17 1.20
C ASN A 198 -3.57 9.64 2.31
N HIS A 199 -3.35 8.78 3.31
CA HIS A 199 -2.54 9.00 4.52
C HIS A 199 -2.98 10.14 5.46
N VAL A 200 -4.09 10.83 5.16
CA VAL A 200 -4.78 11.77 6.08
C VAL A 200 -6.27 11.72 5.84
N ALA A 201 -6.89 10.63 6.27
CA ALA A 201 -8.32 10.54 6.50
C ALA A 201 -8.61 10.51 7.99
N PHE A 202 -9.82 10.86 8.39
CA PHE A 202 -10.23 10.89 9.78
C PHE A 202 -11.46 10.01 9.97
N TYR A 203 -11.53 9.26 11.08
CA TYR A 203 -12.71 8.48 11.44
C TYR A 203 -13.81 9.40 11.94
N LEU A 204 -14.72 9.83 11.08
CA LEU A 204 -15.86 10.67 11.45
C LEU A 204 -16.84 9.95 12.39
N ARG A 205 -16.89 8.62 12.29
CA ARG A 205 -17.66 7.74 13.16
C ARG A 205 -16.87 6.48 13.43
N PHE A 206 -16.86 6.03 14.68
CA PHE A 206 -16.23 4.78 15.11
C PHE A 206 -17.11 4.21 16.23
N GLU A 207 -17.90 3.19 15.93
CA GLU A 207 -19.04 2.77 16.76
C GLU A 207 -19.19 1.25 16.87
N ARG A 208 -19.76 0.78 17.98
CA ARG A 208 -20.19 -0.62 18.18
C ARG A 208 -21.69 -0.61 18.49
N ASN A 209 -22.48 -1.31 17.69
CA ASN A 209 -23.95 -1.34 17.85
C ASN A 209 -24.61 0.06 17.93
N GLY A 210 -24.05 1.05 17.21
CA GLY A 210 -24.52 2.44 17.22
C GLY A 210 -24.03 3.29 18.41
N GLU A 211 -23.22 2.73 19.32
CA GLU A 211 -22.60 3.48 20.42
C GLU A 211 -21.23 4.03 20.00
N ASP A 212 -21.02 5.33 20.21
CA ASP A 212 -19.75 6.01 19.93
C ASP A 212 -18.62 5.49 20.82
N LEU A 213 -17.52 5.05 20.20
CA LEU A 213 -16.36 4.49 20.87
C LEU A 213 -15.25 5.53 21.13
N TYR A 214 -15.36 6.77 20.63
CA TYR A 214 -14.38 7.81 20.91
C TYR A 214 -14.11 8.06 22.41
N PRO A 215 -15.10 7.99 23.33
CA PRO A 215 -14.83 8.03 24.76
C PRO A 215 -13.86 6.94 25.23
N ARG A 216 -13.95 5.71 24.69
CA ARG A 216 -13.03 4.60 24.99
C ARG A 216 -11.64 4.85 24.42
N ILE A 217 -11.55 5.41 23.22
CA ILE A 217 -10.26 5.78 22.62
C ILE A 217 -9.57 6.87 23.46
N ARG A 218 -10.31 7.87 23.95
CA ARG A 218 -9.76 8.90 24.84
C ARG A 218 -9.32 8.34 26.20
N GLN A 219 -10.02 7.33 26.72
CA GLN A 219 -9.63 6.64 27.94
C GLN A 219 -8.23 6.00 27.85
N VAL A 220 -7.79 5.56 26.65
CA VAL A 220 -6.40 5.09 26.41
C VAL A 220 -5.37 6.17 26.77
N ILE A 221 -5.68 7.44 26.49
CA ILE A 221 -4.83 8.58 26.83
C ILE A 221 -4.83 8.80 28.35
N ASP A 222 -6.02 8.87 28.95
CA ASP A 222 -6.19 9.18 30.37
C ASP A 222 -5.54 8.13 31.28
N GLU A 223 -5.52 6.87 30.84
CA GLU A 223 -4.90 5.74 31.53
C GLU A 223 -3.41 5.57 31.23
N GLY A 224 -2.82 6.41 30.36
CA GLY A 224 -1.41 6.33 29.99
C GLY A 224 -1.05 5.07 29.19
N ARG A 225 -2.00 4.50 28.45
CA ARG A 225 -1.84 3.27 27.66
C ARG A 225 -1.52 3.51 26.19
N VAL A 226 -1.29 4.76 25.78
CA VAL A 226 -0.94 5.10 24.40
C VAL A 226 0.29 4.31 23.96
N PRO A 227 0.21 3.51 22.87
CA PRO A 227 1.35 2.76 22.38
C PRO A 227 2.51 3.69 21.97
N ASP A 228 3.74 3.26 22.24
CA ASP A 228 4.94 4.08 22.02
C ASP A 228 5.15 4.49 20.55
N TRP A 229 4.76 3.63 19.62
CA TRP A 229 4.82 3.89 18.18
C TRP A 229 3.65 4.78 17.69
N ASN A 230 2.63 5.02 18.52
CA ASN A 230 1.39 5.69 18.14
C ASN A 230 1.17 7.09 18.76
N ARG A 231 2.20 7.65 19.40
CA ARG A 231 2.09 8.88 20.21
C ARG A 231 1.67 10.11 19.40
N VAL A 232 2.09 10.22 18.13
CA VAL A 232 1.73 11.36 17.27
C VAL A 232 0.23 11.39 17.02
N ARG A 233 -0.37 10.28 16.59
CA ARG A 233 -1.82 10.26 16.29
C ARG A 233 -2.69 10.49 17.51
N TYR A 234 -2.34 9.90 18.65
CA TYR A 234 -3.07 10.13 19.91
C TYR A 234 -2.92 11.57 20.43
N GLU A 235 -1.76 12.20 20.24
CA GLU A 235 -1.63 13.64 20.51
C GLU A 235 -2.56 14.44 19.61
N MET A 236 -2.64 14.07 18.34
CA MET A 236 -3.46 14.76 17.36
C MET A 236 -4.96 14.58 17.59
N LEU A 237 -5.39 13.43 18.10
CA LEU A 237 -6.76 13.22 18.57
C LEU A 237 -7.17 14.28 19.61
N LYS A 238 -6.29 14.66 20.53
CA LYS A 238 -6.60 15.69 21.56
C LYS A 238 -6.90 17.04 20.95
N HIS A 239 -6.20 17.40 19.88
CA HIS A 239 -6.27 18.73 19.27
C HIS A 239 -7.34 18.82 18.18
N LEU A 240 -7.54 17.74 17.42
CA LEU A 240 -8.46 17.71 16.27
C LEU A 240 -9.83 17.10 16.60
N GLY A 241 -9.93 16.34 17.69
CA GLY A 241 -11.16 15.68 18.12
C GLY A 241 -11.47 14.36 17.41
N TYR A 242 -10.87 14.12 16.24
CA TYR A 242 -10.99 12.89 15.45
C TYR A 242 -9.64 12.18 15.29
N PHE A 243 -9.67 10.85 15.28
CA PHE A 243 -8.48 10.03 15.06
C PHE A 243 -8.17 9.98 13.57
N VAL A 244 -6.89 10.14 13.24
CA VAL A 244 -6.41 10.16 11.86
C VAL A 244 -5.92 8.78 11.44
N THR A 245 -6.13 8.44 10.17
CA THR A 245 -5.62 7.25 9.52
C THR A 245 -4.12 7.39 9.24
N GLU A 246 -3.46 6.25 9.12
CA GLU A 246 -2.03 6.07 8.83
C GLU A 246 -1.11 6.28 10.03
N SER A 247 0.06 5.65 10.02
CA SER A 247 0.97 5.64 11.15
C SER A 247 1.42 7.04 11.64
N SER A 248 1.91 7.09 12.89
CA SER A 248 2.60 8.27 13.45
C SER A 248 3.72 8.77 12.55
N GLU A 249 4.43 7.85 11.88
CA GLU A 249 5.51 8.19 10.97
C GLU A 249 5.01 9.08 9.84
N HIS A 250 3.96 8.67 9.13
CA HIS A 250 3.40 9.45 8.02
C HIS A 250 2.76 10.74 8.51
N PHE A 251 1.94 10.69 9.57
CA PHE A 251 1.22 11.88 10.03
C PHE A 251 2.17 12.97 10.57
N SER A 252 3.34 12.59 11.07
CA SER A 252 4.37 13.54 11.52
C SER A 252 4.91 14.43 10.39
N GLU A 253 4.81 13.99 9.13
CA GLU A 253 5.22 14.79 7.97
C GLU A 253 4.15 15.81 7.56
N TYR A 254 2.86 15.49 7.78
CA TYR A 254 1.73 16.34 7.39
C TYR A 254 1.56 17.60 8.24
N THR A 255 2.18 17.66 9.42
CA THR A 255 2.00 18.76 10.36
C THR A 255 3.33 19.35 10.80
N PRO A 256 3.42 20.67 11.00
CA PRO A 256 4.68 21.32 11.35
C PRO A 256 5.04 21.15 12.83
N TRP A 257 4.35 20.29 13.58
CA TRP A 257 4.41 20.29 15.05
C TRP A 257 5.46 19.35 15.64
N PHE A 258 5.77 18.24 14.96
CA PHE A 258 6.57 17.15 15.51
C PHE A 258 8.03 17.18 15.05
N ILE A 259 8.28 17.48 13.77
CA ILE A 259 9.64 17.50 13.21
C ILE A 259 10.11 18.95 13.11
N LYS A 260 10.91 19.38 14.09
CA LYS A 260 11.45 20.74 14.16
C LYS A 260 12.95 20.71 14.41
N ARG A 261 13.70 21.45 13.60
CA ARG A 261 15.18 21.51 13.63
C ARG A 261 15.74 21.73 15.04
N ASP A 262 15.17 22.70 15.76
CA ASP A 262 15.70 23.17 17.04
C ASP A 262 14.96 22.56 18.25
N ARG A 263 14.22 21.46 18.04
CA ARG A 263 13.42 20.78 19.07
C ARG A 263 13.55 19.24 19.01
N PRO A 264 14.77 18.70 19.23
CA PRO A 264 14.99 17.25 19.27
C PRO A 264 14.17 16.56 20.37
N ASP A 265 13.84 17.28 21.44
CA ASP A 265 12.98 16.80 22.52
C ASP A 265 11.59 16.36 22.04
N LEU A 266 11.07 16.94 20.94
CA LEU A 266 9.79 16.53 20.36
C LEU A 266 9.89 15.17 19.68
N ILE A 267 11.01 14.88 19.03
CA ILE A 267 11.29 13.59 18.39
C ILE A 267 11.32 12.49 19.45
N GLU A 268 12.02 12.72 20.56
CA GLU A 268 12.11 11.79 21.68
C GLU A 268 10.75 11.62 22.38
N ARG A 269 10.08 12.73 22.69
CA ARG A 269 8.78 12.71 23.39
C ARG A 269 7.73 11.93 22.62
N PHE A 270 7.61 12.17 21.31
CA PHE A 270 6.59 11.54 20.46
C PHE A 270 7.10 10.31 19.73
N ASN A 271 8.33 9.87 19.99
CA ASN A 271 8.95 8.70 19.38
C ASN A 271 8.84 8.70 17.84
N VAL A 272 9.22 9.82 17.22
CA VAL A 272 9.12 10.01 15.77
C VAL A 272 10.32 9.35 15.07
N PRO A 273 10.13 8.28 14.26
CA PRO A 273 11.25 7.54 13.68
C PRO A 273 11.72 8.22 12.40
N LEU A 274 12.69 9.12 12.53
CA LEU A 274 13.30 9.80 11.39
C LEU A 274 14.12 8.81 10.56
N ASP A 275 14.13 8.99 9.23
CA ASP A 275 14.78 8.08 8.27
C ASP A 275 14.19 6.64 8.26
N GLU A 276 12.98 6.44 8.77
CA GLU A 276 12.31 5.12 8.87
C GLU A 276 12.21 4.38 7.52
N TYR A 277 11.82 5.07 6.45
CA TYR A 277 11.67 4.40 5.15
C TYR A 277 13.00 3.94 4.55
N ILE A 278 14.11 4.63 4.84
CA ILE A 278 15.45 4.16 4.49
C ILE A 278 15.74 2.84 5.20
N THR A 279 15.50 2.79 6.52
CA THR A 279 15.69 1.59 7.34
C THR A 279 14.84 0.43 6.83
N ARG A 280 13.57 0.67 6.48
CA ARG A 280 12.68 -0.35 5.89
C ARG A 280 13.24 -0.91 4.58
N CYS A 281 13.71 -0.05 3.67
CA CYS A 281 14.32 -0.49 2.41
C CYS A 281 15.58 -1.34 2.64
N GLU A 282 16.46 -0.93 3.55
CA GLU A 282 17.70 -1.68 3.84
C GLU A 282 17.41 -3.06 4.43
N ASN A 283 16.48 -3.13 5.38
CA ASN A 283 16.03 -4.39 5.96
C ASN A 283 15.40 -5.32 4.91
N GLN A 284 14.57 -4.77 4.02
CA GLN A 284 13.94 -5.55 2.95
C GLN A 284 14.97 -6.10 1.95
N ILE A 285 15.96 -5.29 1.57
CA ILE A 285 17.04 -5.70 0.66
C ILE A 285 17.92 -6.77 1.32
N ALA A 286 18.28 -6.59 2.60
CA ALA A 286 19.05 -7.59 3.33
C ALA A 286 18.31 -8.93 3.46
N GLY A 287 16.98 -8.87 3.62
CA GLY A 287 16.12 -10.06 3.69
C GLY A 287 15.83 -10.73 2.34
N TRP A 288 16.02 -10.02 1.21
CA TRP A 288 15.61 -10.49 -0.11
C TRP A 288 16.21 -11.86 -0.47
N HIS A 289 17.52 -12.05 -0.28
CA HIS A 289 18.17 -13.32 -0.65
C HIS A 289 17.64 -14.52 0.15
N LYS A 290 17.36 -14.33 1.45
CA LYS A 290 16.77 -15.38 2.29
C LYS A 290 15.35 -15.70 1.86
N MET A 291 14.56 -14.67 1.56
CA MET A 291 13.18 -14.81 1.10
C MET A 291 13.10 -15.46 -0.29
N LYS A 292 13.97 -15.06 -1.22
CA LYS A 292 14.11 -15.69 -2.54
C LYS A 292 14.40 -17.17 -2.40
N ALA A 293 15.40 -17.54 -1.58
CA ALA A 293 15.74 -18.93 -1.35
C ALA A 293 14.58 -19.74 -0.77
N LEU A 294 13.80 -19.17 0.14
CA LEU A 294 12.59 -19.80 0.68
C LEU A 294 11.54 -20.02 -0.41
N TYR A 295 11.25 -18.99 -1.20
CA TYR A 295 10.25 -19.06 -2.27
C TYR A 295 10.64 -20.00 -3.41
N GLU A 296 11.93 -20.14 -3.69
CA GLU A 296 12.46 -21.04 -4.73
C GLU A 296 12.72 -22.47 -4.21
N SER A 297 12.53 -22.74 -2.92
CA SER A 297 12.67 -24.09 -2.35
C SER A 297 11.52 -25.03 -2.75
N ASP A 298 11.50 -26.28 -2.29
CA ASP A 298 10.32 -27.16 -2.47
C ASP A 298 9.28 -27.01 -1.34
N GLU A 299 9.53 -26.13 -0.36
CA GLU A 299 8.61 -25.94 0.75
C GLU A 299 7.26 -25.38 0.28
N PRO A 300 6.14 -25.85 0.86
CA PRO A 300 4.81 -25.35 0.54
C PRO A 300 4.70 -23.88 0.95
N ILE A 301 3.98 -23.11 0.13
CA ILE A 301 3.64 -21.73 0.46
C ILE A 301 2.32 -21.74 1.23
N GLU A 302 2.34 -21.20 2.44
CA GLU A 302 1.14 -20.89 3.20
C GLU A 302 0.42 -19.69 2.57
N ILE A 303 -0.90 -19.85 2.39
CA ILE A 303 -1.79 -18.87 1.78
C ILE A 303 -2.89 -18.58 2.78
N GLU A 304 -2.80 -17.40 3.38
CA GLU A 304 -3.84 -16.83 4.22
C GLU A 304 -4.42 -15.62 3.51
N ARG A 305 -5.71 -15.37 3.73
CA ARG A 305 -6.38 -14.22 3.14
C ARG A 305 -5.84 -12.94 3.76
N SER A 306 -5.39 -12.01 2.94
CA SER A 306 -4.90 -10.72 3.40
C SER A 306 -6.05 -9.70 3.57
N PRO A 307 -5.87 -8.65 4.39
CA PRO A 307 -6.85 -7.56 4.53
C PRO A 307 -6.78 -6.54 3.36
N ASP A 308 -6.16 -6.91 2.24
CA ASP A 308 -6.00 -6.04 1.09
C ASP A 308 -7.29 -5.93 0.25
N TYR A 309 -7.63 -4.69 -0.15
CA TYR A 309 -8.85 -4.40 -0.90
C TYR A 309 -8.83 -4.85 -2.36
N GLY A 310 -7.66 -5.11 -2.96
CA GLY A 310 -7.56 -5.40 -4.38
C GLY A 310 -8.42 -6.60 -4.78
N SER A 311 -8.33 -7.70 -4.04
CA SER A 311 -9.16 -8.89 -4.27
C SER A 311 -10.63 -8.66 -3.96
N LEU A 312 -10.94 -7.86 -2.92
CA LEU A 312 -12.30 -7.48 -2.50
C LEU A 312 -12.98 -6.51 -3.48
N ILE A 313 -12.23 -5.87 -4.38
CA ILE A 313 -12.77 -5.06 -5.48
C ILE A 313 -12.93 -5.91 -6.74
N ILE A 314 -11.91 -6.70 -7.09
CA ILE A 314 -11.92 -7.54 -8.29
C ILE A 314 -13.07 -8.54 -8.24
N HIS A 315 -13.27 -9.22 -7.11
CA HIS A 315 -14.27 -10.28 -7.00
C HIS A 315 -15.72 -9.78 -7.24
N PRO A 316 -16.22 -8.74 -6.55
CA PRO A 316 -17.53 -8.18 -6.85
C PRO A 316 -17.67 -7.64 -8.27
N MET A 317 -16.62 -7.04 -8.82
CA MET A 317 -16.65 -6.54 -10.20
C MET A 317 -16.74 -7.67 -11.23
N ALA A 318 -16.07 -8.80 -10.98
CA ALA A 318 -16.08 -9.95 -11.86
C ALA A 318 -17.38 -10.76 -11.78
N THR A 319 -18.03 -10.78 -10.61
CA THR A 319 -19.20 -11.64 -10.33
C THR A 319 -20.52 -10.88 -10.31
N GLY A 320 -20.50 -9.56 -10.13
CA GLY A 320 -21.69 -8.75 -9.86
C GLY A 320 -22.27 -8.95 -8.45
N THR A 321 -21.54 -9.61 -7.54
CA THR A 321 -22.00 -9.90 -6.17
C THR A 321 -21.26 -9.02 -5.17
N PRO A 322 -21.96 -8.21 -4.33
CA PRO A 322 -21.34 -7.33 -3.34
C PRO A 322 -20.40 -8.02 -2.35
#